data_AF-A0A257TFZ2-F1
#
_entry.id   AF-A0A257TFZ2-F1
#
_cell.length_a   1.000
_cell.length_b   1.000
_cell.length_c   1.000
_cell.angle_alpha   90.00
_cell.angle_beta   90.00
_cell.angle_gamma   90.00
#
_symmetry.space_group_name_H-M   'P 1'
#
loop_
_entity.id
_entity.type
_entity.pdbx_description
1 polymer ?
#
loop_
_entity_poly.entity_id
_entity_poly.type
_entity_poly.pdbx_seq_one_letter_code
_entity_poly.pdbx_strand_id
1 'polypeptide(L)'
;MRSFEGGGRSERARKKPQATPKEDLEDSGRRRFLRRVVGGAVLATPVAKWLEHPARGIPEAPPEAPRVQKQPTQEPPATQKPPPHEPLYEQPQHTIETKEDIFNQYSFLNAAEHTTSVHTREIEGMRLDDLYAEYLGVPDGTVASETLDLDFQAALAGLWKLKCEYMISKSSLPGDKRQKWEAFLEQNKPLVDFAEAQYRAYSPESAQKVSFDEYKKEVEDSIADGHKKFTDAIKAFAQQEPPDPHFTHPRRLLMVKLAHIRADDLIACSLTELMPSADGRKNATMFDFLLRTAGVDFVYRIPAVHDRQLSFGPYQITPQIFGSGAGTYAERFVQKLPTGYMPERVQDVSGTLHHRVAYLVAVEHIVQLVGMMNDAEVERAQKALHFMANATLHREILTLIATAHHRPAAAYERFRHFLAHAPTEHHVKAIPPSYQDLKHGELRRYAEKAVANYEFLTTPGAYASIGAVA
;
A
#
# COMPACT_ATOMS: atom_id res chain seq x y z
N MET A 1 41.18 3.95 45.54
CA MET A 1 40.15 2.97 45.94
C MET A 1 38.98 3.71 46.58
N ARG A 2 37.95 4.05 45.80
CA ARG A 2 36.64 4.50 46.29
C ARG A 2 35.59 3.74 45.48
N SER A 3 34.81 2.93 46.18
CA SER A 3 33.73 2.10 45.67
C SER A 3 32.58 2.97 45.18
N PHE A 4 32.17 2.77 43.92
CA PHE A 4 30.90 3.26 43.40
C PHE A 4 29.90 2.09 43.50
N GLU A 5 28.96 2.20 44.43
CA GLU A 5 27.82 1.29 44.51
C GLU A 5 26.82 1.64 43.40
N GLY A 6 26.59 0.66 42.53
CA GLY A 6 25.67 0.75 41.41
C GLY A 6 24.22 0.70 41.88
N GLY A 7 23.50 1.81 41.68
CA GLY A 7 22.05 1.84 41.72
C GLY A 7 21.47 1.23 40.45
N GLY A 8 21.13 -0.06 40.51
CA GLY A 8 20.38 -0.76 39.46
C GLY A 8 18.98 -0.19 39.31
N ARG A 9 18.79 0.76 38.39
CA ARG A 9 17.46 1.11 37.90
C ARG A 9 16.98 -0.01 36.99
N SER A 10 15.99 -0.74 37.47
CA SER A 10 15.14 -1.63 36.65
C SER A 10 14.70 -0.90 35.39
N GLU A 11 15.27 -1.30 34.24
CA GLU A 11 14.75 -0.96 32.92
C GLU A 11 13.36 -1.60 32.81
N ARG A 12 12.32 -0.77 32.95
CA ARG A 12 10.97 -1.17 32.54
C ARG A 12 11.03 -1.43 31.04
N ALA A 13 10.65 -2.64 30.62
CA ALA A 13 10.49 -3.01 29.21
C ALA A 13 9.75 -1.90 28.46
N ARG A 14 10.45 -1.22 27.55
CA ARG A 14 9.84 -0.22 26.67
C ARG A 14 8.79 -0.94 25.83
N LYS A 15 7.57 -0.40 25.80
CA LYS A 15 6.55 -0.88 24.86
C LYS A 15 7.07 -0.59 23.45
N LYS A 16 7.31 -1.65 22.66
CA LYS A 16 7.73 -1.55 21.27
C LYS A 16 6.80 -0.59 20.51
N PRO A 17 7.33 0.43 19.80
CA PRO A 17 6.51 1.29 18.96
C PRO A 17 5.87 0.44 17.86
N GLN A 18 4.54 0.32 17.88
CA GLN A 18 3.80 -0.34 16.81
C GLN A 18 3.70 0.62 15.61
N ALA A 19 4.30 0.25 14.47
CA ALA A 19 4.20 1.00 13.22
C ALA A 19 2.83 0.86 12.55
N THR A 20 2.08 -0.21 12.89
CA THR A 20 0.71 -0.44 12.44
C THR A 20 -0.30 -0.08 13.53
N PRO A 21 -1.37 0.68 13.19
CA PRO A 21 -2.49 0.89 14.10
C PRO A 21 -3.01 -0.45 14.61
N LYS A 22 -3.46 -0.51 15.87
CA LYS A 22 -4.19 -1.69 16.33
C LYS A 22 -5.42 -1.87 15.43
N GLU A 23 -5.44 -2.95 14.65
CA GLU A 23 -6.64 -3.39 13.97
C GLU A 23 -7.66 -3.75 15.05
N ASP A 24 -8.54 -2.81 15.37
CA ASP A 24 -9.80 -3.13 16.04
C ASP A 24 -10.56 -4.05 15.07
N LEU A 25 -10.71 -5.33 15.46
CA LEU A 25 -11.45 -6.37 14.74
C LEU A 25 -12.90 -5.99 14.38
N GLU A 26 -13.38 -4.84 14.82
CA GLU A 26 -14.67 -4.28 14.42
C GLU A 26 -14.66 -3.53 13.08
N ASP A 27 -13.49 -3.26 12.48
CA ASP A 27 -13.41 -2.60 11.16
C ASP A 27 -13.65 -3.54 9.96
N SER A 28 -14.70 -4.34 10.10
CA SER A 28 -15.63 -4.69 9.01
C SER A 28 -16.12 -3.48 8.18
N GLY A 29 -15.70 -2.26 8.51
CA GLY A 29 -16.01 -1.02 7.84
C GLY A 29 -15.48 -0.95 6.43
N ARG A 30 -14.41 -1.62 5.96
CA ARG A 30 -14.08 -1.49 4.51
C ARG A 30 -15.21 -2.00 3.60
N ARG A 31 -15.85 -3.14 3.93
CA ARG A 31 -17.04 -3.64 3.21
C ARG A 31 -18.37 -3.02 3.70
N ARG A 32 -18.52 -2.72 5.00
CA ARG A 32 -19.74 -2.06 5.55
C ARG A 32 -19.84 -0.57 5.20
N PHE A 33 -18.74 0.16 5.11
CA PHE A 33 -18.64 1.56 4.66
C PHE A 33 -19.00 1.64 3.18
N LEU A 34 -18.40 0.79 2.33
CA LEU A 34 -18.76 0.75 0.91
C LEU A 34 -20.24 0.37 0.73
N ARG A 35 -20.80 -0.54 1.54
CA ARG A 35 -22.25 -0.81 1.57
C ARG A 35 -23.10 0.34 2.16
N ARG A 36 -22.61 1.12 3.13
CA ARG A 36 -23.35 2.26 3.72
C ARG A 36 -23.34 3.50 2.82
N VAL A 37 -22.24 3.78 2.14
CA VAL A 37 -22.09 4.91 1.20
C VAL A 37 -22.90 4.66 -0.07
N VAL A 38 -23.00 3.41 -0.54
CA VAL A 38 -23.78 3.04 -1.73
C VAL A 38 -25.23 2.67 -1.40
N GLY A 39 -25.51 2.07 -0.23
CA GLY A 39 -26.85 1.62 0.17
C GLY A 39 -27.71 2.66 0.90
N GLY A 40 -27.15 3.83 1.26
CA GLY A 40 -27.85 4.87 2.02
C GLY A 40 -28.76 5.81 1.22
N ALA A 41 -28.89 5.63 -0.10
CA ALA A 41 -29.66 6.53 -0.98
C ALA A 41 -30.92 5.91 -1.59
N VAL A 42 -31.41 4.77 -1.09
CA VAL A 42 -32.72 4.21 -1.49
C VAL A 42 -33.50 3.79 -0.25
N LEU A 43 -33.95 4.76 0.55
CA LEU A 43 -35.10 4.58 1.41
C LEU A 43 -36.07 5.75 1.24
N ALA A 44 -37.24 5.37 0.77
CA ALA A 44 -38.44 6.14 0.48
C ALA A 44 -38.74 7.28 1.46
N THR A 45 -39.08 8.45 0.92
CA THR A 45 -40.01 9.39 1.55
C THR A 45 -41.34 9.35 0.79
N PRO A 46 -42.48 9.21 1.47
CA PRO A 46 -43.80 9.31 0.84
C PRO A 46 -44.20 10.79 0.78
N VAL A 47 -44.49 11.31 -0.41
CA VAL A 47 -45.22 12.57 -0.55
C VAL A 47 -46.58 12.25 -1.13
N ALA A 48 -47.58 12.38 -0.27
CA ALA A 48 -48.98 12.28 -0.60
C ALA A 48 -49.47 13.56 -1.31
N LYS A 49 -50.30 13.34 -2.34
CA LYS A 49 -51.53 14.09 -2.72
C LYS A 49 -51.63 15.57 -2.31
N TRP A 50 -51.71 16.46 -3.30
CA TRP A 50 -52.91 17.28 -3.61
C TRP A 50 -52.62 18.27 -4.77
N LEU A 51 -53.34 18.13 -5.89
CA LEU A 51 -54.18 19.17 -6.51
C LEU A 51 -54.86 18.60 -7.78
N GLU A 52 -56.19 18.56 -7.72
CA GLU A 52 -57.15 18.47 -8.82
C GLU A 52 -57.02 19.75 -9.70
N HIS A 53 -57.37 19.87 -10.98
CA HIS A 53 -58.43 19.30 -11.81
C HIS A 53 -58.17 19.70 -13.32
N PRO A 54 -59.07 19.51 -14.31
CA PRO A 54 -58.73 18.92 -15.61
C PRO A 54 -58.84 19.88 -16.83
N ALA A 55 -58.14 19.58 -17.93
CA ALA A 55 -58.61 19.93 -19.28
C ALA A 55 -57.81 19.25 -20.41
N ARG A 56 -58.55 18.46 -21.20
CA ARG A 56 -58.54 18.38 -22.68
C ARG A 56 -57.21 18.13 -23.43
N GLY A 57 -57.25 17.08 -24.25
CA GLY A 57 -56.55 17.06 -25.54
C GLY A 57 -56.01 15.68 -25.90
N ILE A 58 -56.78 14.92 -26.66
CA ILE A 58 -56.25 13.84 -27.50
C ILE A 58 -55.50 14.53 -28.66
N PRO A 59 -54.28 14.08 -28.99
CA PRO A 59 -54.01 13.81 -30.40
C PRO A 59 -53.23 12.51 -30.64
N GLU A 60 -53.75 11.77 -31.61
CA GLU A 60 -53.09 11.07 -32.71
C GLU A 60 -51.95 10.06 -32.46
N ALA A 61 -52.16 8.88 -33.04
CA ALA A 61 -51.22 7.78 -33.10
C ALA A 61 -49.94 8.18 -33.87
N PRO A 62 -48.76 7.69 -33.44
CA PRO A 62 -47.52 7.95 -34.15
C PRO A 62 -47.45 7.16 -35.47
N PRO A 63 -46.81 7.71 -36.52
CA PRO A 63 -46.64 7.01 -37.79
C PRO A 63 -45.70 5.81 -37.65
N GLU A 64 -45.96 4.78 -38.44
CA GLU A 64 -45.17 3.56 -38.55
C GLU A 64 -43.69 3.86 -38.83
N ALA A 65 -42.81 3.27 -38.02
CA ALA A 65 -41.38 3.31 -38.22
C ALA A 65 -40.97 2.59 -39.52
N PRO A 66 -39.98 3.09 -40.27
CA PRO A 66 -39.48 2.42 -41.47
C PRO A 66 -38.83 1.08 -41.10
N ARG A 67 -39.21 0.03 -41.85
CA ARG A 67 -38.59 -1.31 -41.79
C ARG A 67 -37.09 -1.20 -42.09
N VAL A 68 -36.27 -1.34 -41.06
CA VAL A 68 -34.82 -1.55 -41.17
C VAL A 68 -34.58 -2.92 -41.79
N GLN A 69 -33.95 -2.96 -42.97
CA GLN A 69 -33.41 -4.18 -43.55
C GLN A 69 -32.30 -4.71 -42.63
N LYS A 70 -32.44 -5.96 -42.16
CA LYS A 70 -31.42 -6.67 -41.39
C LYS A 70 -30.17 -6.84 -42.27
N GLN A 71 -29.11 -6.12 -41.93
CA GLN A 71 -27.76 -6.47 -42.40
C GLN A 71 -27.33 -7.80 -41.76
N PRO A 72 -26.47 -8.58 -42.44
CA PRO A 72 -25.95 -9.83 -41.91
C PRO A 72 -25.15 -9.54 -40.63
N THR A 73 -25.52 -10.20 -39.54
CA THR A 73 -24.77 -10.20 -38.29
C THR A 73 -23.36 -10.71 -38.56
N GLN A 74 -22.37 -9.82 -38.54
CA GLN A 74 -20.98 -10.24 -38.42
C GLN A 74 -20.80 -10.86 -37.04
N GLU A 75 -20.33 -12.10 -37.00
CA GLU A 75 -19.97 -12.76 -35.75
C GLU A 75 -18.97 -11.87 -34.99
N PRO A 76 -19.18 -11.64 -33.69
CA PRO A 76 -18.19 -10.91 -32.89
C PRO A 76 -16.85 -11.65 -32.98
N PRO A 77 -15.73 -10.92 -33.17
CA PRO A 77 -14.42 -11.54 -33.25
C PRO A 77 -14.23 -12.40 -32.00
N ALA A 78 -13.88 -13.67 -32.22
CA ALA A 78 -13.66 -14.64 -31.17
C ALA A 78 -12.76 -14.00 -30.09
N THR A 79 -13.33 -13.80 -28.91
CA THR A 79 -12.60 -13.34 -27.72
C THR A 79 -11.48 -14.34 -27.50
N GLN A 80 -10.26 -13.96 -27.90
CA GLN A 80 -9.05 -14.71 -27.54
C GLN A 80 -9.05 -14.78 -26.02
N LYS A 81 -9.30 -15.99 -25.49
CA LYS A 81 -9.06 -16.23 -24.07
C LYS A 81 -7.60 -15.85 -23.82
N PRO A 82 -7.32 -14.95 -22.86
CA PRO A 82 -5.94 -14.65 -22.51
C PRO A 82 -5.23 -15.97 -22.20
N PRO A 83 -3.94 -16.11 -22.57
CA PRO A 83 -3.17 -17.30 -22.24
C PRO A 83 -3.29 -17.56 -20.73
N PRO A 84 -3.43 -18.82 -20.30
CA PRO A 84 -3.47 -19.14 -18.88
C PRO A 84 -2.23 -18.54 -18.21
N HIS A 85 -2.44 -17.67 -17.23
CA HIS A 85 -1.36 -17.21 -16.37
C HIS A 85 -0.84 -18.44 -15.63
N GLU A 86 0.34 -18.94 -16.03
CA GLU A 86 1.06 -19.89 -15.20
C GLU A 86 1.29 -19.21 -13.84
N PRO A 87 0.84 -19.82 -12.74
CA PRO A 87 1.10 -19.24 -11.43
C PRO A 87 2.61 -19.11 -11.28
N LEU A 88 3.10 -17.91 -10.98
CA LEU A 88 4.53 -17.63 -10.73
C LEU A 88 5.07 -18.37 -9.49
N TYR A 89 4.24 -19.20 -8.86
CA TYR A 89 4.53 -19.91 -7.63
C TYR A 89 4.04 -21.36 -7.72
N GLU A 90 4.97 -22.30 -7.77
CA GLU A 90 4.70 -23.71 -7.50
C GLU A 90 4.57 -23.93 -5.98
N GLN A 91 3.40 -24.38 -5.53
CA GLN A 91 3.22 -24.73 -4.13
C GLN A 91 4.11 -25.93 -3.77
N PRO A 92 4.92 -25.86 -2.69
CA PRO A 92 5.64 -27.00 -2.15
C PRO A 92 4.68 -28.15 -1.90
N GLN A 93 4.93 -29.29 -2.56
CA GLN A 93 4.18 -30.52 -2.30
C GLN A 93 4.77 -31.19 -1.06
N HIS A 94 4.15 -30.94 0.08
CA HIS A 94 4.45 -31.65 1.32
C HIS A 94 3.67 -32.97 1.36
N THR A 95 4.32 -34.10 1.08
CA THR A 95 3.72 -35.44 1.25
C THR A 95 3.72 -35.80 2.74
N ILE A 96 2.55 -35.76 3.37
CA ILE A 96 2.39 -36.10 4.80
C ILE A 96 2.42 -37.63 4.95
N GLU A 97 3.59 -38.26 4.88
CA GLU A 97 3.70 -39.72 5.02
C GLU A 97 4.05 -40.20 6.44
N THR A 98 4.46 -39.30 7.35
CA THR A 98 4.80 -39.67 8.74
C THR A 98 4.36 -38.60 9.74
N LYS A 99 3.98 -39.01 10.96
CA LYS A 99 3.78 -38.12 12.14
C LYS A 99 5.13 -37.55 12.62
N GLU A 100 5.97 -37.07 11.71
CA GLU A 100 7.13 -36.29 12.07
C GLU A 100 6.70 -34.96 12.68
N ASP A 101 7.56 -34.42 13.55
CA ASP A 101 7.31 -33.19 14.27
C ASP A 101 6.92 -32.08 13.27
N ILE A 102 5.75 -31.44 13.42
CA ILE A 102 5.25 -30.43 12.47
C ILE A 102 6.26 -29.27 12.28
N PHE A 103 7.12 -29.05 13.29
CA PHE A 103 8.21 -28.08 13.23
C PHE A 103 9.31 -28.45 12.23
N ASN A 104 9.47 -29.73 11.89
CA ASN A 104 10.39 -30.18 10.85
C ASN A 104 9.86 -29.92 9.44
N GLN A 105 8.52 -29.91 9.25
CA GLN A 105 7.90 -29.61 7.96
C GLN A 105 8.21 -28.17 7.50
N TYR A 106 8.30 -27.23 8.45
CA TYR A 106 8.66 -25.83 8.20
C TYR A 106 10.02 -25.48 8.78
N SER A 107 11.00 -26.33 8.49
CA SER A 107 12.39 -26.17 8.93
C SER A 107 13.00 -24.82 8.54
N PHE A 108 12.51 -24.17 7.48
CA PHE A 108 12.96 -22.84 7.07
C PHE A 108 12.78 -21.77 8.17
N LEU A 109 11.77 -21.90 9.05
CA LEU A 109 11.56 -20.97 10.18
C LEU A 109 12.67 -21.08 11.24
N ASN A 110 13.52 -22.10 11.16
CA ASN A 110 14.68 -22.32 12.01
C ASN A 110 15.92 -22.61 11.15
N ALA A 111 16.01 -21.96 9.97
CA ALA A 111 17.15 -22.08 9.09
C ALA A 111 18.46 -21.85 9.86
N ALA A 112 19.47 -22.69 9.60
CA ALA A 112 20.79 -22.51 10.17
C ALA A 112 21.42 -21.23 9.63
N GLU A 113 22.17 -20.53 10.49
CA GLU A 113 22.86 -19.29 10.11
C GLU A 113 24.17 -19.60 9.34
N HIS A 114 24.32 -18.92 8.21
CA HIS A 114 25.48 -18.92 7.34
C HIS A 114 25.97 -17.48 7.18
N THR A 115 26.49 -16.93 8.27
CA THR A 115 26.89 -15.52 8.33
C THR A 115 28.05 -15.21 7.39
N THR A 116 27.95 -14.08 6.70
CA THR A 116 29.03 -13.46 5.94
C THR A 116 29.39 -12.14 6.58
N SER A 117 30.69 -11.81 6.65
CA SER A 117 31.13 -10.52 7.15
C SER A 117 30.84 -9.41 6.13
N VAL A 118 30.05 -8.42 6.54
CA VAL A 118 29.59 -7.30 5.72
C VAL A 118 30.09 -5.99 6.31
N HIS A 119 30.72 -5.16 5.49
CA HIS A 119 31.07 -3.80 5.88
C HIS A 119 29.82 -2.93 6.03
N THR A 120 29.74 -2.16 7.11
CA THR A 120 28.53 -1.42 7.49
C THR A 120 28.64 0.09 7.37
N ARG A 121 29.70 0.60 6.71
CA ARG A 121 30.11 2.02 6.68
C ARG A 121 28.96 3.03 6.76
N GLU A 122 27.92 2.85 5.93
CA GLU A 122 26.77 3.75 5.85
C GLU A 122 25.95 3.82 7.15
N ILE A 123 25.92 2.74 7.91
CA ILE A 123 25.19 2.60 9.18
C ILE A 123 26.12 2.46 10.40
N GLU A 124 27.44 2.62 10.26
CA GLU A 124 28.38 2.50 11.39
C GLU A 124 28.01 3.46 12.53
N GLY A 125 28.07 2.97 13.77
CA GLY A 125 27.68 3.72 14.96
C GLY A 125 26.17 3.90 15.12
N MET A 126 25.36 3.49 14.14
CA MET A 126 23.91 3.51 14.25
C MET A 126 23.46 2.46 15.26
N ARG A 127 22.60 2.88 16.21
CA ARG A 127 21.87 1.95 17.07
C ARG A 127 20.71 1.31 16.30
N LEU A 128 20.75 -0.01 16.22
CA LEU A 128 19.81 -0.90 15.54
C LEU A 128 18.77 -1.35 16.56
N ASP A 129 17.61 -0.69 16.56
CA ASP A 129 16.48 -1.04 17.42
C ASP A 129 15.29 -1.53 16.55
N ASP A 130 14.42 -2.34 17.15
CA ASP A 130 13.20 -2.87 16.56
C ASP A 130 13.48 -3.54 15.20
N LEU A 131 12.69 -3.22 14.16
CA LEU A 131 12.80 -3.84 12.84
C LEU A 131 14.18 -3.64 12.18
N TYR A 132 14.95 -2.61 12.55
CA TYR A 132 16.32 -2.48 12.04
C TYR A 132 17.21 -3.65 12.44
N ALA A 133 17.10 -4.11 13.68
CA ALA A 133 17.85 -5.25 14.17
C ALA A 133 17.35 -6.55 13.50
N GLU A 134 16.02 -6.69 13.36
CA GLU A 134 15.40 -7.87 12.74
C GLU A 134 15.77 -8.02 11.25
N TYR A 135 15.89 -6.92 10.49
CA TYR A 135 16.34 -6.97 9.10
C TYR A 135 17.76 -7.50 8.93
N LEU A 136 18.61 -7.28 9.94
CA LEU A 136 20.00 -7.70 9.93
C LEU A 136 20.20 -9.03 10.69
N GLY A 137 19.17 -9.57 11.35
CA GLY A 137 19.29 -10.77 12.17
C GLY A 137 20.20 -10.58 13.40
N VAL A 138 20.31 -9.36 13.92
CA VAL A 138 21.16 -9.04 15.09
C VAL A 138 20.32 -8.76 16.34
N PRO A 139 20.88 -8.84 17.56
CA PRO A 139 20.15 -8.49 18.77
C PRO A 139 19.65 -7.03 18.78
N ASP A 140 18.47 -6.82 19.36
CA ASP A 140 17.88 -5.49 19.55
C ASP A 140 18.80 -4.59 20.40
N GLY A 141 19.03 -3.36 19.94
CA GLY A 141 19.92 -2.39 20.57
C GLY A 141 21.40 -2.52 20.18
N THR A 142 21.76 -3.45 19.27
CA THR A 142 23.10 -3.53 18.68
C THR A 142 23.52 -2.18 18.10
N VAL A 143 24.77 -1.77 18.35
CA VAL A 143 25.37 -0.63 17.66
C VAL A 143 26.20 -1.18 16.51
N ALA A 144 25.95 -0.76 15.27
CA ALA A 144 26.65 -1.29 14.12
C ALA A 144 28.15 -0.95 14.20
N SER A 145 29.00 -1.97 14.26
CA SER A 145 30.46 -1.87 14.10
C SER A 145 30.84 -1.81 12.63
N GLU A 146 32.06 -1.37 12.28
CA GLU A 146 32.60 -1.30 10.91
C GLU A 146 32.29 -2.53 10.04
N THR A 147 32.27 -3.71 10.66
CA THR A 147 31.81 -4.97 10.06
C THR A 147 30.75 -5.64 10.94
N LEU A 148 29.77 -6.30 10.33
CA LEU A 148 28.82 -7.20 10.99
C LEU A 148 28.79 -8.54 10.28
N ASP A 149 28.67 -9.63 11.03
CA ASP A 149 28.46 -10.97 10.49
C ASP A 149 26.95 -11.17 10.29
N LEU A 150 26.51 -11.15 9.04
CA LEU A 150 25.09 -11.11 8.66
C LEU A 150 24.72 -12.33 7.82
N ASP A 151 23.52 -12.83 8.04
CA ASP A 151 22.86 -13.81 7.16
C ASP A 151 21.46 -13.28 6.79
N PHE A 152 21.35 -12.69 5.60
CA PHE A 152 20.07 -12.15 5.14
C PHE A 152 19.02 -13.24 4.86
N GLN A 153 19.43 -14.48 4.55
CA GLN A 153 18.47 -15.56 4.33
C GLN A 153 17.88 -16.03 5.67
N ALA A 154 18.72 -16.19 6.69
CA ALA A 154 18.27 -16.45 8.06
C ALA A 154 17.44 -15.27 8.62
N ALA A 155 17.84 -14.02 8.37
CA ALA A 155 17.06 -12.84 8.75
C ALA A 155 15.67 -12.84 8.11
N LEU A 156 15.56 -13.19 6.82
CA LEU A 156 14.27 -13.32 6.13
C LEU A 156 13.38 -14.40 6.78
N ALA A 157 13.95 -15.57 7.10
CA ALA A 157 13.25 -16.61 7.85
C ALA A 157 12.79 -16.10 9.24
N GLY A 158 13.64 -15.36 9.94
CA GLY A 158 13.35 -14.72 11.21
C GLY A 158 12.15 -13.77 11.14
N LEU A 159 12.08 -12.91 10.11
CA LEU A 159 10.95 -12.00 9.90
C LEU A 159 9.63 -12.75 9.68
N TRP A 160 9.63 -13.82 8.88
CA TRP A 160 8.44 -14.65 8.68
C TRP A 160 8.04 -15.39 9.96
N LYS A 161 9.00 -15.89 10.74
CA LYS A 161 8.76 -16.48 12.06
C LYS A 161 8.09 -15.48 13.00
N LEU A 162 8.61 -14.25 13.08
CA LEU A 162 8.04 -13.19 13.91
C LEU A 162 6.62 -12.83 13.50
N LYS A 163 6.31 -12.81 12.20
CA LYS A 163 4.94 -12.63 11.70
C LYS A 163 4.01 -13.74 12.22
N CYS A 164 4.42 -15.00 12.09
CA CYS A 164 3.66 -16.13 12.61
C CYS A 164 3.46 -16.04 14.13
N GLU A 165 4.52 -15.71 14.89
CA GLU A 165 4.44 -15.50 16.34
C GLU A 165 3.48 -14.37 16.71
N TYR A 166 3.51 -13.27 15.97
CA TYR A 166 2.57 -12.17 16.15
C TYR A 166 1.13 -12.64 15.95
N MET A 167 0.83 -13.34 14.85
CA MET A 167 -0.50 -13.87 14.58
C MET A 167 -0.98 -14.86 15.66
N ILE A 168 -0.09 -15.75 16.12
CA ILE A 168 -0.36 -16.67 17.23
C ILE A 168 -0.70 -15.88 18.50
N SER A 169 0.09 -14.86 18.83
CA SER A 169 -0.13 -14.02 20.02
C SER A 169 -1.46 -13.25 20.01
N LYS A 170 -2.02 -12.99 18.81
CA LYS A 170 -3.31 -12.31 18.60
C LYS A 170 -4.49 -13.27 18.40
N SER A 171 -4.23 -14.57 18.38
CA SER A 171 -5.26 -15.59 18.23
C SER A 171 -5.74 -16.09 19.59
N SER A 172 -6.97 -16.62 19.64
CA SER A 172 -7.54 -17.28 20.81
C SER A 172 -7.24 -18.79 20.83
N LEU A 173 -6.13 -19.22 20.19
CA LEU A 173 -5.78 -20.64 20.11
C LEU A 173 -5.53 -21.21 21.52
N PRO A 174 -6.14 -22.35 21.87
CA PRO A 174 -5.95 -22.98 23.18
C PRO A 174 -4.59 -23.69 23.28
N GLY A 175 -4.22 -24.06 24.51
CA GLY A 175 -3.05 -24.90 24.76
C GLY A 175 -1.76 -24.16 25.08
N ASP A 176 -0.68 -24.92 25.23
CA ASP A 176 0.67 -24.39 25.44
C ASP A 176 1.26 -23.80 24.14
N LYS A 177 2.51 -23.32 24.19
CA LYS A 177 3.18 -22.72 23.02
C LYS A 177 3.23 -23.69 21.83
N ARG A 178 3.50 -24.98 22.08
CA ARG A 178 3.65 -25.99 21.03
C ARG A 178 2.30 -26.27 20.35
N GLN A 179 1.27 -26.50 21.14
CA GLN A 179 -0.09 -26.75 20.67
C GLN A 179 -0.66 -25.58 19.86
N LYS A 180 -0.37 -24.34 20.28
CA LYS A 180 -0.77 -23.14 19.52
C LYS A 180 -0.09 -23.06 18.16
N TRP A 181 1.20 -23.40 18.10
CA TRP A 181 1.93 -23.45 16.83
C TRP A 181 1.39 -24.54 15.90
N GLU A 182 1.18 -25.76 16.41
CA GLU A 182 0.58 -26.86 15.66
C GLU A 182 -0.78 -26.43 15.06
N ALA A 183 -1.68 -25.89 15.88
CA ALA A 183 -2.98 -25.42 15.43
C ALA A 183 -2.87 -24.24 14.44
N PHE A 184 -1.90 -23.34 14.62
CA PHE A 184 -1.68 -22.22 13.71
C PHE A 184 -1.22 -22.68 12.33
N LEU A 185 -0.22 -23.57 12.27
CA LEU A 185 0.33 -24.09 11.03
C LEU A 185 -0.74 -24.83 10.22
N GLU A 186 -1.61 -25.60 10.89
CA GLU A 186 -2.73 -26.27 10.25
C GLU A 186 -3.76 -25.26 9.69
N GLN A 187 -4.16 -24.26 10.49
CA GLN A 187 -5.17 -23.26 10.08
C GLN A 187 -4.67 -22.24 9.04
N ASN A 188 -3.36 -21.99 8.98
CA ASN A 188 -2.76 -20.93 8.16
C ASN A 188 -1.78 -21.50 7.13
N LYS A 189 -1.91 -22.78 6.76
CA LYS A 189 -1.05 -23.45 5.78
C LYS A 189 -0.76 -22.61 4.52
N PRO A 190 -1.73 -21.96 3.85
CA PRO A 190 -1.44 -21.16 2.66
C PRO A 190 -0.48 -19.99 2.89
N LEU A 191 -0.51 -19.37 4.08
CA LEU A 191 0.41 -18.29 4.44
C LEU A 191 1.81 -18.84 4.69
N VAL A 192 1.92 -19.97 5.37
CA VAL A 192 3.21 -20.56 5.72
C VAL A 192 3.88 -21.17 4.48
N ASP A 193 3.13 -21.83 3.62
CA ASP A 193 3.62 -22.30 2.30
C ASP A 193 4.16 -21.11 1.50
N PHE A 194 3.41 -20.01 1.44
CA PHE A 194 3.87 -18.80 0.75
C PHE A 194 5.15 -18.22 1.38
N ALA A 195 5.23 -18.16 2.71
CA ALA A 195 6.43 -17.70 3.41
C ALA A 195 7.66 -18.57 3.07
N GLU A 196 7.48 -19.90 3.05
CA GLU A 196 8.52 -20.84 2.66
C GLU A 196 9.00 -20.58 1.22
N ALA A 197 8.07 -20.31 0.32
CA ALA A 197 8.39 -19.97 -1.06
C ALA A 197 9.23 -18.71 -1.19
N GLN A 198 8.83 -17.63 -0.50
CA GLN A 198 9.57 -16.38 -0.52
C GLN A 198 11.00 -16.59 0.01
N TYR A 199 11.13 -17.37 1.10
CA TYR A 199 12.42 -17.77 1.65
C TYR A 199 13.27 -18.56 0.63
N ARG A 200 12.71 -19.60 0.00
CA ARG A 200 13.43 -20.45 -0.96
C ARG A 200 13.80 -19.73 -2.24
N ALA A 201 12.97 -18.77 -2.66
CA ALA A 201 13.20 -17.97 -3.86
C ALA A 201 14.20 -16.82 -3.64
N TYR A 202 14.75 -16.66 -2.43
CA TYR A 202 15.79 -15.68 -2.14
C TYR A 202 17.16 -16.36 -2.04
N SER A 203 18.14 -15.87 -2.81
CA SER A 203 19.54 -16.28 -2.72
C SER A 203 20.40 -15.01 -2.56
N PRO A 204 21.08 -14.82 -1.42
CA PRO A 204 21.93 -13.66 -1.18
C PRO A 204 23.05 -13.46 -2.22
N GLU A 205 23.53 -14.55 -2.83
CA GLU A 205 24.63 -14.55 -3.79
C GLU A 205 24.21 -14.05 -5.17
N SER A 206 22.95 -14.28 -5.55
CA SER A 206 22.39 -13.90 -6.84
C SER A 206 21.42 -12.72 -6.77
N ALA A 207 21.09 -12.25 -5.56
CA ALA A 207 20.22 -11.12 -5.34
C ALA A 207 20.77 -9.87 -6.03
N GLN A 208 19.90 -9.17 -6.76
CA GLN A 208 20.28 -7.94 -7.46
C GLN A 208 20.55 -6.82 -6.45
N LYS A 209 21.83 -6.44 -6.32
CA LYS A 209 22.28 -5.33 -5.47
C LYS A 209 22.31 -4.05 -6.28
N VAL A 210 21.67 -3.01 -5.75
CA VAL A 210 21.53 -1.71 -6.42
C VAL A 210 21.78 -0.58 -5.43
N SER A 211 22.17 0.57 -5.94
CA SER A 211 22.14 1.82 -5.20
C SER A 211 20.72 2.34 -5.04
N PHE A 212 20.50 3.24 -4.08
CA PHE A 212 19.21 3.92 -3.93
C PHE A 212 18.79 4.70 -5.19
N ASP A 213 19.74 5.30 -5.92
CA ASP A 213 19.42 6.02 -7.17
C ASP A 213 18.92 5.07 -8.28
N GLU A 214 19.53 3.88 -8.40
CA GLU A 214 19.06 2.85 -9.33
C GLU A 214 17.68 2.31 -8.94
N TYR A 215 17.46 2.07 -7.65
CA TYR A 215 16.13 1.69 -7.15
C TYR A 215 15.10 2.76 -7.44
N LYS A 216 15.42 4.04 -7.21
CA LYS A 216 14.53 5.16 -7.55
C LYS A 216 14.15 5.16 -9.02
N LYS A 217 15.11 4.93 -9.92
CA LYS A 217 14.85 4.85 -11.35
C LYS A 217 13.88 3.72 -11.70
N GLU A 218 13.99 2.56 -11.05
CA GLU A 218 13.03 1.46 -11.22
C GLU A 218 11.60 1.86 -10.78
N VAL A 219 11.48 2.62 -9.70
CA VAL A 219 10.19 3.20 -9.26
C VAL A 219 9.67 4.19 -10.30
N GLU A 220 10.51 5.08 -10.84
CA GLU A 220 10.14 6.06 -11.87
C GLU A 220 9.61 5.38 -13.14
N ASP A 221 10.30 4.34 -13.61
CA ASP A 221 9.88 3.57 -14.79
C ASP A 221 8.53 2.89 -14.56
N SER A 222 8.31 2.32 -13.37
CA SER A 222 7.05 1.70 -12.97
C SER A 222 5.90 2.72 -12.89
N ILE A 223 6.16 3.91 -12.36
CA ILE A 223 5.20 5.02 -12.32
C ILE A 223 4.88 5.50 -13.73
N ALA A 224 5.86 5.63 -14.61
CA ALA A 224 5.63 6.10 -15.98
C ALA A 224 4.69 5.17 -16.76
N ASP A 225 4.92 3.85 -16.68
CA ASP A 225 4.01 2.85 -17.27
C ASP A 225 2.62 2.91 -16.63
N GLY A 226 2.54 2.91 -15.29
CA GLY A 226 1.28 3.01 -14.55
C GLY A 226 0.48 4.27 -14.87
N HIS A 227 1.13 5.43 -14.94
CA HIS A 227 0.51 6.71 -15.25
C HIS A 227 -0.03 6.75 -16.67
N LYS A 228 0.69 6.13 -17.62
CA LYS A 228 0.19 5.96 -18.97
C LYS A 228 -1.10 5.12 -18.99
N LYS A 229 -1.12 3.95 -18.34
CA LYS A 229 -2.32 3.09 -18.29
C LYS A 229 -3.48 3.78 -17.60
N PHE A 230 -3.21 4.49 -16.51
CA PHE A 230 -4.20 5.29 -15.81
C PHE A 230 -4.81 6.35 -16.73
N THR A 231 -3.97 7.13 -17.43
CA THR A 231 -4.45 8.18 -18.33
C THR A 231 -5.25 7.61 -19.50
N ASP A 232 -4.83 6.49 -20.07
CA ASP A 232 -5.54 5.80 -21.13
C ASP A 232 -6.93 5.31 -20.64
N ALA A 233 -7.01 4.74 -19.44
CA ALA A 233 -8.27 4.34 -18.79
C ALA A 233 -9.20 5.54 -18.56
N ILE A 234 -8.67 6.67 -18.07
CA ILE A 234 -9.44 7.91 -17.87
C ILE A 234 -9.97 8.45 -19.21
N LYS A 235 -9.18 8.42 -20.28
CA LYS A 235 -9.61 8.80 -21.63
C LYS A 235 -10.72 7.89 -22.16
N ALA A 236 -10.64 6.59 -21.91
CA ALA A 236 -11.65 5.63 -22.35
C ALA A 236 -13.06 5.95 -21.80
N PHE A 237 -13.18 6.54 -20.60
CA PHE A 237 -14.48 7.02 -20.10
C PHE A 237 -15.06 8.19 -20.90
N ALA A 238 -14.21 9.02 -21.50
CA ALA A 238 -14.65 10.13 -22.36
C ALA A 238 -15.16 9.64 -23.73
N GLN A 239 -14.69 8.48 -24.18
CA GLN A 239 -14.97 7.91 -25.50
C GLN A 239 -16.17 6.95 -25.52
N GLN A 240 -16.79 6.67 -24.36
CA GLN A 240 -18.01 5.87 -24.30
C GLN A 240 -19.18 6.62 -24.92
N GLU A 241 -20.10 5.88 -25.54
CA GLU A 241 -21.36 6.41 -26.06
C GLU A 241 -22.55 5.71 -25.37
N PRO A 242 -23.31 6.42 -24.50
CA PRO A 242 -23.06 7.79 -24.03
C PRO A 242 -21.84 7.87 -23.08
N PRO A 243 -21.21 9.06 -22.93
CA PRO A 243 -20.12 9.24 -21.97
C PRO A 243 -20.54 8.88 -20.55
N ASP A 244 -19.63 8.26 -19.78
CA ASP A 244 -19.95 7.86 -18.40
C ASP A 244 -20.24 9.12 -17.55
N PRO A 245 -21.48 9.28 -17.00
CA PRO A 245 -21.85 10.46 -16.24
C PRO A 245 -21.07 10.60 -14.92
N HIS A 246 -20.46 9.52 -14.43
CA HIS A 246 -19.65 9.52 -13.21
C HIS A 246 -18.26 10.13 -13.42
N PHE A 247 -17.79 10.15 -14.66
CA PHE A 247 -16.45 10.61 -15.05
C PHE A 247 -16.55 11.83 -15.96
N THR A 248 -17.21 12.90 -15.54
CA THR A 248 -17.31 14.16 -16.31
C THR A 248 -15.93 14.76 -16.63
N HIS A 249 -15.85 15.64 -17.63
CA HIS A 249 -14.59 16.26 -18.04
C HIS A 249 -13.85 16.97 -16.88
N PRO A 250 -14.50 17.80 -16.03
CA PRO A 250 -13.83 18.40 -14.87
C PRO A 250 -13.28 17.37 -13.87
N ARG A 251 -14.03 16.31 -13.58
CA ARG A 251 -13.59 15.23 -12.68
C ARG A 251 -12.34 14.52 -13.22
N ARG A 252 -12.35 14.17 -14.51
CA ARG A 252 -11.19 13.51 -15.16
C ARG A 252 -9.93 14.37 -15.11
N LEU A 253 -10.06 15.67 -15.38
CA LEU A 253 -8.92 16.60 -15.28
C LEU A 253 -8.38 16.69 -13.85
N LEU A 254 -9.25 16.73 -12.85
CA LEU A 254 -8.85 16.74 -11.44
C LEU A 254 -8.15 15.43 -11.04
N MET A 255 -8.69 14.27 -11.45
CA MET A 255 -8.08 12.96 -11.23
C MET A 255 -6.67 12.90 -11.83
N VAL A 256 -6.50 13.33 -13.09
CA VAL A 256 -5.18 13.34 -13.76
C VAL A 256 -4.18 14.25 -13.06
N LYS A 257 -4.63 15.44 -12.62
CA LYS A 257 -3.77 16.38 -11.90
C LYS A 257 -3.29 15.82 -10.55
N LEU A 258 -4.18 15.17 -9.80
CA LEU A 258 -3.85 14.56 -8.51
C LEU A 258 -3.03 13.28 -8.65
N ALA A 259 -3.18 12.55 -9.76
CA ALA A 259 -2.43 11.32 -10.05
C ALA A 259 -0.99 11.56 -10.52
N HIS A 260 -0.48 12.80 -10.44
CA HIS A 260 0.92 13.10 -10.72
C HIS A 260 1.81 12.72 -9.52
N ILE A 261 1.87 11.43 -9.23
CA ILE A 261 2.67 10.84 -8.14
C ILE A 261 4.12 10.69 -8.64
N ARG A 262 5.10 11.04 -7.81
CA ARG A 262 6.54 10.89 -8.11
C ARG A 262 7.13 9.69 -7.39
N ALA A 263 8.31 9.26 -7.82
CA ALA A 263 9.05 8.19 -7.16
C ALA A 263 9.35 8.52 -5.69
N ASP A 264 9.71 9.77 -5.38
CA ASP A 264 9.93 10.21 -3.99
C ASP A 264 8.68 10.02 -3.10
N ASP A 265 7.47 10.18 -3.67
CA ASP A 265 6.22 9.98 -2.95
C ASP A 265 6.02 8.48 -2.61
N LEU A 266 6.24 7.58 -3.58
CA LEU A 266 6.13 6.14 -3.34
C LEU A 266 7.25 5.61 -2.44
N ILE A 267 8.50 6.03 -2.65
CA ILE A 267 9.61 5.62 -1.79
C ILE A 267 9.38 6.09 -0.36
N ALA A 268 8.84 7.30 -0.15
CA ALA A 268 8.47 7.75 1.18
C ALA A 268 7.40 6.83 1.82
N CYS A 269 6.39 6.38 1.06
CA CYS A 269 5.46 5.34 1.54
C CYS A 269 6.19 4.04 1.88
N SER A 270 7.13 3.58 1.05
CA SER A 270 7.87 2.35 1.33
C SER A 270 8.70 2.44 2.62
N LEU A 271 9.44 3.54 2.80
CA LEU A 271 10.17 3.80 4.04
C LEU A 271 9.22 3.89 5.24
N THR A 272 8.00 4.38 5.04
CA THR A 272 6.99 4.46 6.10
C THR A 272 6.49 3.08 6.52
N GLU A 273 6.35 2.16 5.57
CA GLU A 273 5.92 0.79 5.84
C GLU A 273 7.04 -0.08 6.43
N LEU A 274 8.28 0.08 5.97
CA LEU A 274 9.41 -0.76 6.41
C LEU A 274 10.14 -0.17 7.63
N MET A 275 10.54 1.09 7.58
CA MET A 275 11.52 1.61 8.54
C MET A 275 10.82 2.05 9.83
N PRO A 276 11.19 1.63 11.04
CA PRO A 276 10.44 1.92 12.26
C PRO A 276 10.46 3.39 12.72
N SER A 277 11.41 4.21 12.25
CA SER A 277 11.60 5.58 12.78
C SER A 277 10.89 6.68 11.98
N ALA A 278 10.78 7.88 12.56
CA ALA A 278 10.35 9.08 11.85
C ALA A 278 11.54 9.97 11.39
N ASP A 279 12.77 9.45 11.47
CA ASP A 279 13.95 10.12 10.94
C ASP A 279 14.15 9.68 9.48
N GLY A 280 13.81 10.59 8.55
CA GLY A 280 13.88 10.32 7.11
C GLY A 280 15.29 9.95 6.64
N ARG A 281 16.35 10.56 7.22
CA ARG A 281 17.73 10.25 6.86
C ARG A 281 18.10 8.86 7.35
N LYS A 282 17.80 8.54 8.63
CA LYS A 282 18.08 7.20 9.20
C LYS A 282 17.38 6.11 8.39
N ASN A 283 16.09 6.29 8.09
CA ASN A 283 15.28 5.37 7.30
C ASN A 283 15.89 5.13 5.92
N ALA A 284 16.22 6.21 5.21
CA ALA A 284 16.80 6.15 3.87
C ALA A 284 18.19 5.50 3.85
N THR A 285 19.00 5.74 4.88
CA THR A 285 20.35 5.17 5.01
C THR A 285 20.30 3.66 5.25
N MET A 286 19.43 3.21 6.17
CA MET A 286 19.21 1.78 6.37
C MET A 286 18.66 1.11 5.11
N PHE A 287 17.75 1.76 4.39
CA PHE A 287 17.19 1.21 3.16
C PHE A 287 18.24 1.07 2.04
N ASP A 288 19.09 2.07 1.81
CA ASP A 288 20.21 1.97 0.86
C ASP A 288 21.19 0.87 1.26
N PHE A 289 21.49 0.73 2.56
CA PHE A 289 22.30 -0.38 3.06
C PHE A 289 21.70 -1.74 2.66
N LEU A 290 20.41 -1.98 2.93
CA LEU A 290 19.73 -3.22 2.54
C LEU A 290 19.76 -3.45 1.02
N LEU A 291 19.52 -2.41 0.21
CA LEU A 291 19.57 -2.51 -1.27
C LEU A 291 20.96 -2.91 -1.77
N ARG A 292 22.02 -2.40 -1.15
CA ARG A 292 23.41 -2.66 -1.56
C ARG A 292 23.97 -3.98 -1.02
N THR A 293 23.51 -4.44 0.13
CA THR A 293 24.06 -5.64 0.78
C THR A 293 23.18 -6.87 0.59
N ALA A 294 21.88 -6.76 0.85
CA ALA A 294 20.91 -7.85 0.74
C ALA A 294 20.27 -7.92 -0.66
N GLY A 295 20.20 -6.79 -1.37
CA GLY A 295 19.60 -6.69 -2.70
C GLY A 295 18.10 -6.41 -2.68
N VAL A 296 17.57 -5.99 -3.83
CA VAL A 296 16.13 -5.66 -4.00
C VAL A 296 15.23 -6.86 -3.72
N ASP A 297 15.69 -8.08 -4.03
CA ASP A 297 14.92 -9.30 -3.84
C ASP A 297 14.59 -9.55 -2.36
N PHE A 298 15.52 -9.24 -1.45
CA PHE A 298 15.28 -9.28 -0.01
C PHE A 298 14.17 -8.31 0.37
N VAL A 299 14.27 -7.05 -0.06
CA VAL A 299 13.28 -5.99 0.22
C VAL A 299 11.88 -6.38 -0.28
N TYR A 300 11.78 -6.97 -1.46
CA TYR A 300 10.51 -7.47 -2.02
C TYR A 300 9.88 -8.60 -1.23
N ARG A 301 10.62 -9.25 -0.32
CA ARG A 301 10.16 -10.42 0.45
C ARG A 301 9.91 -10.14 1.92
N ILE A 302 10.23 -8.93 2.40
CA ILE A 302 10.03 -8.54 3.80
C ILE A 302 8.54 -8.60 4.17
N PRO A 303 8.11 -9.42 5.13
CA PRO A 303 6.72 -9.46 5.58
C PRO A 303 6.36 -8.29 6.50
N ALA A 304 5.08 -7.94 6.55
CA ALA A 304 4.51 -7.08 7.60
C ALA A 304 4.45 -7.89 8.90
N VAL A 305 5.48 -7.79 9.74
CA VAL A 305 5.60 -8.59 10.98
C VAL A 305 4.43 -8.35 11.95
N HIS A 306 3.82 -7.16 11.93
CA HIS A 306 2.84 -6.72 12.92
C HIS A 306 1.40 -6.61 12.39
N ASP A 307 1.05 -7.38 11.35
CA ASP A 307 -0.33 -7.52 10.90
C ASP A 307 -0.81 -8.99 10.94
N ARG A 308 -2.09 -9.20 10.65
CA ARG A 308 -2.71 -10.54 10.63
C ARG A 308 -2.99 -11.05 9.23
N GLN A 309 -2.39 -10.43 8.22
CA GLN A 309 -2.76 -10.60 6.82
C GLN A 309 -1.55 -11.09 6.03
N LEU A 310 -1.77 -11.60 4.83
CA LEU A 310 -0.67 -11.95 3.94
C LEU A 310 -0.13 -10.68 3.26
N SER A 311 0.66 -9.89 4.01
CA SER A 311 1.22 -8.63 3.53
C SER A 311 2.73 -8.64 3.56
N PHE A 312 3.34 -8.16 2.48
CA PHE A 312 4.80 -8.19 2.27
C PHE A 312 5.27 -7.17 1.23
N GLY A 313 6.60 -7.03 1.15
CA GLY A 313 7.31 -6.17 0.21
C GLY A 313 7.37 -4.70 0.65
N PRO A 314 7.91 -3.81 -0.21
CA PRO A 314 8.24 -2.44 0.14
C PRO A 314 7.04 -1.61 0.61
N TYR A 315 5.84 -1.93 0.14
CA TYR A 315 4.60 -1.20 0.46
C TYR A 315 3.64 -2.00 1.32
N GLN A 316 4.07 -3.16 1.83
CA GLN A 316 3.26 -4.05 2.68
C GLN A 316 1.86 -4.30 2.08
N ILE A 317 1.85 -4.68 0.79
CA ILE A 317 0.62 -4.87 0.02
C ILE A 317 -0.24 -5.96 0.68
N THR A 318 -1.52 -5.68 0.90
CA THR A 318 -2.45 -6.58 1.60
C THR A 318 -3.43 -7.26 0.63
N PRO A 319 -3.99 -8.45 0.91
CA PRO A 319 -4.98 -9.10 0.05
C PRO A 319 -6.23 -8.24 -0.26
N GLN A 320 -6.54 -7.28 0.60
CA GLN A 320 -7.75 -6.47 0.58
C GLN A 320 -7.73 -5.46 -0.57
N ILE A 321 -6.55 -5.08 -1.08
CA ILE A 321 -6.47 -4.17 -2.23
C ILE A 321 -6.99 -4.83 -3.51
N PHE A 322 -6.93 -6.17 -3.60
CA PHE A 322 -7.37 -6.93 -4.76
C PHE A 322 -8.86 -7.27 -4.73
N GLY A 323 -9.54 -7.00 -3.60
CA GLY A 323 -10.98 -7.19 -3.48
C GLY A 323 -11.76 -6.02 -4.08
N SER A 324 -12.56 -6.28 -5.10
CA SER A 324 -13.43 -5.25 -5.68
C SER A 324 -14.57 -4.87 -4.73
N GLY A 325 -14.66 -3.56 -4.45
CA GLY A 325 -15.86 -2.96 -3.88
C GLY A 325 -16.87 -2.69 -5.00
N ALA A 326 -17.90 -3.54 -5.10
CA ALA A 326 -18.91 -3.45 -6.16
C ALA A 326 -19.54 -2.05 -6.27
N GLY A 327 -19.53 -1.49 -7.49
CA GLY A 327 -20.10 -0.21 -7.88
C GLY A 327 -19.26 1.04 -7.59
N THR A 328 -18.04 0.89 -7.07
CA THR A 328 -17.19 2.05 -6.70
C THR A 328 -16.53 2.72 -7.90
N TYR A 329 -16.09 3.98 -7.74
CA TYR A 329 -15.36 4.68 -8.80
C TYR A 329 -13.99 4.04 -9.05
N ALA A 330 -13.33 3.57 -7.98
CA ALA A 330 -12.08 2.81 -8.08
C ALA A 330 -12.27 1.51 -8.89
N GLU A 331 -13.31 0.72 -8.60
CA GLU A 331 -13.58 -0.51 -9.35
C GLU A 331 -13.83 -0.22 -10.84
N ARG A 332 -14.66 0.78 -11.17
CA ARG A 332 -14.89 1.18 -12.56
C ARG A 332 -13.60 1.53 -13.27
N PHE A 333 -12.70 2.25 -12.60
CA PHE A 333 -11.38 2.55 -13.11
C PHE A 333 -10.55 1.28 -13.37
N VAL A 334 -10.48 0.36 -12.41
CA VAL A 334 -9.75 -0.91 -12.55
C VAL A 334 -10.27 -1.73 -13.73
N GLN A 335 -11.59 -1.75 -13.95
CA GLN A 335 -12.21 -2.41 -15.11
C GLN A 335 -11.83 -1.80 -16.47
N LYS A 336 -11.25 -0.59 -16.49
CA LYS A 336 -10.72 0.05 -17.71
C LYS A 336 -9.23 -0.15 -17.90
N LEU A 337 -8.53 -0.75 -16.94
CA LEU A 337 -7.14 -1.15 -17.13
C LEU A 337 -7.07 -2.33 -18.12
N PRO A 338 -5.93 -2.52 -18.81
CA PRO A 338 -5.72 -3.71 -19.63
C PRO A 338 -5.86 -4.99 -18.78
N THR A 339 -6.47 -6.03 -19.35
CA THR A 339 -6.57 -7.35 -18.71
C THR A 339 -5.20 -7.85 -18.25
N GLY A 340 -5.12 -8.34 -17.02
CA GLY A 340 -3.87 -8.84 -16.40
C GLY A 340 -2.87 -7.76 -16.00
N TYR A 341 -3.18 -6.47 -16.16
CA TYR A 341 -2.27 -5.40 -15.75
C TYR A 341 -2.14 -5.26 -14.23
N MET A 342 -3.27 -5.40 -13.54
CA MET A 342 -3.35 -5.53 -12.08
C MET A 342 -3.40 -7.02 -11.74
N PRO A 343 -2.51 -7.54 -10.88
CA PRO A 343 -2.58 -8.92 -10.40
C PRO A 343 -3.91 -9.22 -9.72
N GLU A 344 -4.34 -10.48 -9.71
CA GLU A 344 -5.60 -10.88 -9.06
C GLU A 344 -5.43 -11.11 -7.56
N ARG A 345 -4.21 -11.42 -7.11
CA ARG A 345 -3.92 -11.78 -5.73
C ARG A 345 -2.56 -11.22 -5.30
N VAL A 346 -2.42 -11.09 -3.99
CA VAL A 346 -1.17 -10.59 -3.37
C VAL A 346 0.02 -11.51 -3.63
N GLN A 347 -0.22 -12.83 -3.74
CA GLN A 347 0.83 -13.82 -3.99
C GLN A 347 1.46 -13.70 -5.37
N ASP A 348 0.77 -13.04 -6.31
CA ASP A 348 1.22 -12.87 -7.68
C ASP A 348 2.07 -11.59 -7.85
N VAL A 349 2.26 -10.83 -6.76
CA VAL A 349 3.09 -9.62 -6.75
C VAL A 349 4.55 -10.00 -6.49
N SER A 350 5.45 -9.64 -7.40
CA SER A 350 6.88 -9.85 -7.25
C SER A 350 7.68 -8.79 -8.01
N GLY A 351 8.92 -8.53 -7.58
CA GLY A 351 9.82 -7.59 -8.25
C GLY A 351 9.20 -6.20 -8.44
N THR A 352 9.33 -5.65 -9.64
CA THR A 352 8.82 -4.31 -9.98
C THR A 352 7.29 -4.21 -9.94
N LEU A 353 6.55 -5.34 -9.88
CA LEU A 353 5.09 -5.33 -9.71
C LEU A 353 4.68 -4.69 -8.39
N HIS A 354 5.52 -4.73 -7.35
CA HIS A 354 5.24 -4.00 -6.10
C HIS A 354 5.03 -2.51 -6.36
N HIS A 355 5.88 -1.88 -7.18
CA HIS A 355 5.80 -0.45 -7.50
C HIS A 355 4.58 -0.13 -8.35
N ARG A 356 4.30 -0.96 -9.36
CA ARG A 356 3.09 -0.82 -10.19
C ARG A 356 1.83 -0.90 -9.34
N VAL A 357 1.71 -1.92 -8.49
CA VAL A 357 0.54 -2.12 -7.62
C VAL A 357 0.38 -0.95 -6.65
N ALA A 358 1.47 -0.49 -6.02
CA ALA A 358 1.41 0.66 -5.12
C ALA A 358 0.95 1.94 -5.84
N TYR A 359 1.45 2.19 -7.05
CA TYR A 359 0.99 3.30 -7.88
C TYR A 359 -0.51 3.18 -8.20
N LEU A 360 -0.97 2.00 -8.63
CA LEU A 360 -2.37 1.74 -8.97
C LEU A 360 -3.30 1.96 -7.77
N VAL A 361 -2.94 1.46 -6.60
CA VAL A 361 -3.70 1.68 -5.36
C VAL A 361 -3.75 3.17 -4.99
N ALA A 362 -2.64 3.89 -5.15
CA ALA A 362 -2.61 5.32 -4.89
C ALA A 362 -3.56 6.09 -5.83
N VAL A 363 -3.59 5.77 -7.12
CA VAL A 363 -4.54 6.40 -8.06
C VAL A 363 -5.97 5.93 -7.87
N GLU A 364 -6.22 4.70 -7.42
CA GLU A 364 -7.55 4.24 -7.01
C GLU A 364 -8.12 5.09 -5.88
N HIS A 365 -7.31 5.41 -4.86
CA HIS A 365 -7.70 6.31 -3.78
C HIS A 365 -8.05 7.71 -4.30
N ILE A 366 -7.28 8.23 -5.25
CA ILE A 366 -7.55 9.53 -5.89
C ILE A 366 -8.84 9.49 -6.71
N VAL A 367 -9.05 8.46 -7.52
CA VAL A 367 -10.27 8.27 -8.32
C VAL A 367 -11.49 8.16 -7.41
N GLN A 368 -11.39 7.38 -6.34
CA GLN A 368 -12.47 7.23 -5.38
C GLN A 368 -12.79 8.55 -4.67
N LEU A 369 -11.77 9.27 -4.21
CA LEU A 369 -11.91 10.58 -3.58
C LEU A 369 -12.63 11.56 -4.52
N VAL A 370 -12.13 11.75 -5.74
CA VAL A 370 -12.71 12.70 -6.71
C VAL A 370 -14.11 12.26 -7.14
N GLY A 371 -14.35 10.96 -7.29
CA GLY A 371 -15.66 10.42 -7.61
C GLY A 371 -16.73 10.74 -6.55
N MET A 372 -16.33 10.83 -5.28
CA MET A 372 -17.20 11.18 -4.16
C MET A 372 -17.49 12.68 -4.02
N MET A 373 -16.81 13.54 -4.76
CA MET A 373 -17.01 15.00 -4.71
C MET A 373 -18.18 15.41 -5.60
N ASN A 374 -18.95 16.43 -5.20
CA ASN A 374 -19.92 17.06 -6.11
C ASN A 374 -19.24 18.05 -7.07
N ASP A 375 -19.98 18.57 -8.06
CA ASP A 375 -19.39 19.44 -9.10
C ASP A 375 -18.81 20.75 -8.55
N ALA A 376 -19.46 21.34 -7.55
CA ALA A 376 -18.96 22.55 -6.90
C ALA A 376 -17.66 22.29 -6.11
N GLU A 377 -17.52 21.12 -5.50
CA GLU A 377 -16.29 20.68 -4.84
C GLU A 377 -15.17 20.43 -5.85
N VAL A 378 -15.47 19.81 -6.99
CA VAL A 378 -14.51 19.57 -8.08
C VAL A 378 -13.98 20.90 -8.63
N GLU A 379 -14.87 21.83 -8.95
CA GLU A 379 -14.50 23.16 -9.46
C GLU A 379 -13.61 23.92 -8.46
N ARG A 380 -14.00 23.92 -7.18
CA ARG A 380 -13.22 24.55 -6.11
C ARG A 380 -11.84 23.92 -5.99
N ALA A 381 -11.75 22.59 -5.99
CA ALA A 381 -10.48 21.88 -5.92
C ALA A 381 -9.57 22.23 -7.11
N GLN A 382 -10.11 22.30 -8.32
CA GLN A 382 -9.34 22.71 -9.50
C GLN A 382 -8.77 24.13 -9.36
N LYS A 383 -9.58 25.08 -8.89
CA LYS A 383 -9.14 26.45 -8.59
C LYS A 383 -8.06 26.47 -7.52
N ALA A 384 -8.26 25.79 -6.41
CA ALA A 384 -7.27 25.67 -5.33
C ALA A 384 -5.93 25.12 -5.83
N LEU A 385 -5.95 24.03 -6.61
CA LEU A 385 -4.75 23.41 -7.15
C LEU A 385 -4.04 24.29 -8.18
N HIS A 386 -4.68 25.31 -8.76
CA HIS A 386 -4.02 26.25 -9.67
C HIS A 386 -3.06 27.18 -8.93
N PHE A 387 -3.38 27.54 -7.68
CA PHE A 387 -2.58 28.46 -6.85
C PHE A 387 -1.66 27.74 -5.86
N MET A 388 -1.73 26.41 -5.78
CA MET A 388 -0.96 25.62 -4.83
C MET A 388 0.46 25.36 -5.34
N ALA A 389 1.46 25.59 -4.50
CA ALA A 389 2.83 25.18 -4.80
C ALA A 389 2.93 23.65 -4.95
N ASN A 390 3.66 23.18 -5.96
CA ASN A 390 3.81 21.75 -6.23
C ASN A 390 4.33 20.97 -5.01
N ALA A 391 5.31 21.52 -4.28
CA ALA A 391 5.84 20.87 -3.08
C ALA A 391 4.78 20.64 -1.99
N THR A 392 3.86 21.60 -1.80
CA THR A 392 2.71 21.46 -0.89
C THR A 392 1.76 20.40 -1.40
N LEU A 393 1.45 20.41 -2.71
CA LEU A 393 0.56 19.43 -3.32
C LEU A 393 1.07 17.99 -3.14
N HIS A 394 2.35 17.74 -3.43
CA HIS A 394 2.94 16.40 -3.27
C HIS A 394 2.92 15.93 -1.82
N ARG A 395 3.25 16.80 -0.86
CA ARG A 395 3.16 16.49 0.58
C ARG A 395 1.75 16.04 0.99
N GLU A 396 0.73 16.70 0.43
CA GLU A 396 -0.66 16.41 0.75
C GLU A 396 -1.18 15.16 0.03
N ILE A 397 -0.76 14.93 -1.22
CA ILE A 397 -1.02 13.68 -1.95
C ILE A 397 -0.39 12.50 -1.21
N LEU A 398 0.87 12.63 -0.78
CA LEU A 398 1.54 11.63 0.04
C LEU A 398 0.77 11.34 1.33
N THR A 399 0.34 12.39 2.04
CA THR A 399 -0.47 12.26 3.25
C THR A 399 -1.77 11.50 2.97
N LEU A 400 -2.46 11.83 1.88
CA LEU A 400 -3.65 11.12 1.45
C LEU A 400 -3.35 9.63 1.19
N ILE A 401 -2.33 9.31 0.39
CA ILE A 401 -1.98 7.93 0.03
C ILE A 401 -1.63 7.12 1.28
N ALA A 402 -0.70 7.63 2.08
CA ALA A 402 -0.23 7.01 3.30
C ALA A 402 -1.39 6.74 4.28
N THR A 403 -2.26 7.72 4.49
CA THR A 403 -3.37 7.56 5.45
C THR A 403 -4.54 6.77 4.88
N ALA A 404 -4.78 6.82 3.57
CA ALA A 404 -5.85 6.07 2.93
C ALA A 404 -5.55 4.56 2.88
N HIS A 405 -4.28 4.17 2.88
CA HIS A 405 -3.88 2.77 3.02
C HIS A 405 -4.45 2.12 4.30
N HIS A 406 -4.49 2.90 5.39
CA HIS A 406 -4.96 2.44 6.71
C HIS A 406 -6.43 2.79 6.98
N ARG A 407 -6.84 4.04 6.72
CA ARG A 407 -8.18 4.57 7.02
C ARG A 407 -8.71 5.46 5.89
N PRO A 408 -9.21 4.88 4.78
CA PRO A 408 -9.64 5.62 3.59
C PRO A 408 -10.65 6.74 3.89
N ALA A 409 -11.69 6.46 4.67
CA ALA A 409 -12.75 7.43 4.95
C ALA A 409 -12.22 8.71 5.64
N ALA A 410 -11.39 8.53 6.66
CA ALA A 410 -10.78 9.65 7.40
C ALA A 410 -9.79 10.42 6.51
N ALA A 411 -9.02 9.71 5.69
CA ALA A 411 -8.10 10.33 4.72
C ALA A 411 -8.85 11.18 3.69
N TYR A 412 -9.95 10.67 3.14
CA TYR A 412 -10.76 11.38 2.14
C TYR A 412 -11.46 12.61 2.71
N GLU A 413 -12.08 12.47 3.89
CA GLU A 413 -12.70 13.60 4.60
C GLU A 413 -11.66 14.70 4.81
N ARG A 414 -10.47 14.32 5.28
CA ARG A 414 -9.43 15.29 5.60
C ARG A 414 -8.87 15.97 4.35
N PHE A 415 -8.60 15.24 3.29
CA PHE A 415 -8.09 15.82 2.04
C PHE A 415 -9.13 16.72 1.37
N ARG A 416 -10.43 16.37 1.41
CA ARG A 416 -11.51 17.26 0.95
C ARG A 416 -11.55 18.55 1.77
N HIS A 417 -11.44 18.44 3.09
CA HIS A 417 -11.36 19.62 3.96
C HIS A 417 -10.17 20.51 3.60
N PHE A 418 -8.99 19.92 3.36
CA PHE A 418 -7.81 20.64 2.90
C PHE A 418 -8.09 21.39 1.58
N LEU A 419 -8.61 20.72 0.55
CA LEU A 419 -8.96 21.34 -0.73
C LEU A 419 -10.01 22.46 -0.60
N ALA A 420 -10.96 22.32 0.34
CA ALA A 420 -12.01 23.31 0.56
C ALA A 420 -11.50 24.63 1.18
N HIS A 421 -10.36 24.57 1.89
CA HIS A 421 -9.73 25.71 2.57
C HIS A 421 -8.41 26.12 1.92
N ALA A 422 -7.98 25.41 0.87
CA ALA A 422 -6.77 25.67 0.09
C ALA A 422 -6.70 27.13 -0.39
N PRO A 423 -5.50 27.71 -0.58
CA PRO A 423 -5.36 29.11 -0.94
C PRO A 423 -6.06 29.36 -2.28
N THR A 424 -6.69 30.52 -2.37
CA THR A 424 -7.28 31.03 -3.62
C THR A 424 -6.66 32.39 -3.91
N GLU A 425 -6.94 32.95 -5.09
CA GLU A 425 -6.44 34.27 -5.53
C GLU A 425 -6.59 35.37 -4.45
N HIS A 426 -7.62 35.27 -3.59
CA HIS A 426 -7.92 36.27 -2.56
C HIS A 426 -7.52 35.87 -1.13
N HIS A 427 -6.92 34.68 -0.93
CA HIS A 427 -6.55 34.18 0.39
C HIS A 427 -5.28 33.35 0.38
N VAL A 428 -4.13 33.97 0.70
CA VAL A 428 -2.79 33.34 0.65
C VAL A 428 -2.29 32.93 2.05
N LYS A 429 -3.19 32.65 3.01
CA LYS A 429 -2.74 32.19 4.32
C LYS A 429 -2.06 30.83 4.20
N ALA A 430 -0.93 30.67 4.90
CA ALA A 430 -0.29 29.38 5.04
C ALA A 430 -1.28 28.41 5.68
N ILE A 431 -1.46 27.25 5.04
CA ILE A 431 -2.37 26.21 5.53
C ILE A 431 -1.53 25.19 6.27
N PRO A 432 -1.91 24.85 7.51
CA PRO A 432 -1.23 23.78 8.23
C PRO A 432 -1.36 22.46 7.44
N PRO A 433 -0.33 21.60 7.46
CA PRO A 433 -0.39 20.31 6.79
C PRO A 433 -1.64 19.51 7.20
N SER A 434 -2.25 18.79 6.25
CA SER A 434 -3.53 18.15 6.53
C SER A 434 -3.44 17.09 7.63
N TYR A 435 -2.29 16.44 7.82
CA TYR A 435 -2.14 15.44 8.86
C TYR A 435 -2.29 15.98 10.29
N GLN A 436 -2.04 17.28 10.54
CA GLN A 436 -2.03 17.85 11.89
C GLN A 436 -3.41 17.77 12.59
N ASP A 437 -4.50 17.82 11.83
CA ASP A 437 -5.86 17.72 12.39
C ASP A 437 -6.44 16.30 12.34
N LEU A 438 -5.63 15.28 11.99
CA LEU A 438 -6.09 13.90 12.05
C LEU A 438 -6.41 13.53 13.50
N LYS A 439 -7.70 13.25 13.78
CA LYS A 439 -8.19 12.94 15.13
C LYS A 439 -7.57 11.65 15.70
N HIS A 440 -7.15 10.72 14.83
CA HIS A 440 -6.52 9.47 15.23
C HIS A 440 -5.01 9.66 15.40
N GLY A 441 -4.53 9.62 16.64
CA GLY A 441 -3.12 9.86 16.96
C GLY A 441 -2.14 8.89 16.27
N GLU A 442 -2.53 7.63 16.06
CA GLU A 442 -1.70 6.65 15.33
C GLU A 442 -1.60 7.01 13.84
N LEU A 443 -2.72 7.34 13.19
CA LEU A 443 -2.75 7.77 11.79
C LEU A 443 -1.98 9.07 11.57
N ARG A 444 -2.03 9.99 12.55
CA ARG A 444 -1.25 11.23 12.53
C ARG A 444 0.25 10.95 12.56
N ARG A 445 0.73 10.12 13.49
CA ARG A 445 2.15 9.73 13.57
C ARG A 445 2.62 9.02 12.31
N TYR A 446 1.77 8.17 11.75
CA TYR A 446 2.04 7.49 10.49
C TYR A 446 2.21 8.49 9.33
N ALA A 447 1.34 9.50 9.23
CA ALA A 447 1.47 10.57 8.24
C ALA A 447 2.70 11.47 8.48
N GLU A 448 2.99 11.81 9.74
CA GLU A 448 4.20 12.58 10.13
C GLU A 448 5.47 11.86 9.67
N LYS A 449 5.52 10.54 9.87
CA LYS A 449 6.63 9.69 9.40
C LYS A 449 6.76 9.69 7.88
N ALA A 450 5.65 9.56 7.15
CA ALA A 450 5.67 9.64 5.69
C ALA A 450 6.19 10.99 5.19
N VAL A 451 5.72 12.08 5.79
CA VAL A 451 6.18 13.43 5.45
C VAL A 451 7.65 13.63 5.79
N ALA A 452 8.14 13.14 6.93
CA ALA A 452 9.55 13.22 7.30
C ALA A 452 10.47 12.47 6.32
N ASN A 453 10.05 11.27 5.88
CA ASN A 453 10.73 10.52 4.82
C ASN A 453 10.80 11.32 3.52
N TYR A 454 9.68 11.87 3.09
CA TYR A 454 9.58 12.64 1.86
C TYR A 454 10.38 13.95 1.89
N GLU A 455 10.36 14.67 3.00
CA GLU A 455 11.13 15.90 3.17
C GLU A 455 12.64 15.64 3.06
N PHE A 456 13.11 14.51 3.61
CA PHE A 456 14.49 14.08 3.41
C PHE A 456 14.78 13.77 1.94
N LEU A 457 13.99 12.90 1.30
CA LEU A 457 14.22 12.48 -0.09
C LEU A 457 14.20 13.64 -1.10
N THR A 458 13.40 14.68 -0.83
CA THR A 458 13.28 15.86 -1.68
C THR A 458 14.29 16.96 -1.36
N THR A 459 15.13 16.79 -0.34
CA THR A 459 16.23 17.71 -0.05
C THR A 459 17.29 17.62 -1.15
N PRO A 460 17.76 18.74 -1.73
CA PRO A 460 18.80 18.73 -2.75
C PRO A 460 20.05 17.96 -2.28
N GLY A 461 20.48 16.97 -3.07
CA GLY A 461 21.64 16.13 -2.73
C GLY A 461 21.38 15.02 -1.71
N ALA A 462 20.12 14.78 -1.30
CA ALA A 462 19.78 13.73 -0.33
C ALA A 462 20.36 12.36 -0.73
N TYR A 463 20.06 11.90 -1.95
CA TYR A 463 20.53 10.61 -2.47
C TYR A 463 22.06 10.50 -2.50
N ALA A 464 22.74 11.53 -3.01
CA ALA A 464 24.20 11.59 -3.01
C ALA A 464 24.79 11.55 -1.59
N SER A 465 24.08 12.10 -0.60
CA SER A 465 24.53 12.14 0.79
C SER A 465 24.42 10.81 1.54
N ILE A 466 23.61 9.86 1.05
CA ILE A 466 23.39 8.58 1.74
C ILE A 466 24.64 7.68 1.65
N GLY A 467 25.36 7.73 0.54
CA GLY A 467 26.60 6.94 0.34
C GLY A 467 27.90 7.71 0.61
N ALA A 468 27.84 8.98 1.00
CA ALA A 468 29.02 9.85 1.16
C ALA A 468 29.45 10.04 2.63
N VAL A 469 28.75 9.44 3.59
CA VAL A 469 29.16 9.44 4.99
C VAL A 469 30.24 8.37 5.15
N ALA A 470 31.48 8.82 5.30
CA ALA A 470 32.67 8.02 5.57
C ALA A 470 33.24 8.40 6.94
#